data_AF-A0A1G6DE69-F1
#
_entry.id   AF-A0A1G6DE69-F1
#
_cell.length_a   1.000
_cell.length_b   1.000
_cell.length_c   1.000
_cell.angle_alpha   90.00
_cell.angle_beta   90.00
_cell.angle_gamma   90.00
#
_symmetry.space_group_name_H-M   'P 1'
#
loop_
_entity.id
_entity.type
_entity.pdbx_description
1 polymer ?
#
loop_
_entity_poly.entity_id
_entity_poly.type
_entity_poly.pdbx_seq_one_letter_code
_entity_poly.pdbx_strand_id
1 'polypeptide(L)'
;MDICKEAIRQILLPLKETEEGRGSKVEEDHETGMIRIAPDYLRILQDNFNPEAYHEAGEEYLGRYLPMQSPGTIELYGSQLSKFFWFIVGQLQSTGHSFWKSDLEGLAHLTVYKTWFHEHFHLFSDIQSHLIQSSSGSRSRILEEALATAYSYRQIMRERGKWQTVIGRIHASIFSPFLRIAVDYRSPGYRDWSRYDDDVSFTNGLVIHFAPVRASWLESNGVPVGEMLVAQLETIFAVRKREVLI
;
A
#
# COMPACT_ATOMS: atom_id res chain seq x y z
N MET A 1 -9.43 -10.30 4.56
CA MET A 1 -8.93 -9.72 5.83
C MET A 1 -7.93 -10.62 6.57
N ASP A 2 -8.02 -11.95 6.48
CA ASP A 2 -7.09 -12.84 7.18
C ASP A 2 -5.67 -12.85 6.59
N ILE A 3 -5.53 -12.63 5.27
CA ILE A 3 -4.23 -12.44 4.61
C ILE A 3 -3.44 -11.27 5.23
N CYS A 4 -4.12 -10.14 5.49
CA CYS A 4 -3.47 -8.94 5.99
C CYS A 4 -3.00 -9.16 7.43
N LYS A 5 -3.79 -9.85 8.25
CA LYS A 5 -3.41 -10.19 9.63
C LYS A 5 -2.15 -11.06 9.65
N GLU A 6 -2.07 -12.05 8.78
CA GLU A 6 -0.92 -12.92 8.70
C GLU A 6 0.32 -12.18 8.15
N ALA A 7 0.16 -11.32 7.13
CA ALA A 7 1.25 -10.45 6.68
C ALA A 7 1.76 -9.54 7.80
N ILE A 8 0.86 -8.92 8.56
CA ILE A 8 1.22 -8.09 9.73
C ILE A 8 1.96 -8.93 10.78
N ARG A 9 1.52 -10.17 11.03
CA ARG A 9 2.19 -11.09 11.95
C ARG A 9 3.62 -11.38 11.50
N GLN A 10 3.86 -11.59 10.21
CA GLN A 10 5.19 -11.83 9.66
C GLN A 10 6.10 -10.59 9.76
N ILE A 11 5.56 -9.39 9.50
CA ILE A 11 6.31 -8.12 9.66
C ILE A 11 6.78 -7.97 11.11
N LEU A 12 5.91 -8.25 12.08
CA LEU A 12 6.17 -8.04 13.50
C LEU A 12 6.83 -9.22 14.21
N LEU A 13 7.10 -10.34 13.51
CA LEU A 13 7.76 -11.52 14.09
C LEU A 13 9.09 -11.18 14.81
N PRO A 14 9.97 -10.31 14.26
CA PRO A 14 11.21 -9.88 14.92
C PRO A 14 11.01 -9.27 16.32
N LEU A 15 9.85 -8.63 16.58
CA LEU A 15 9.56 -8.03 17.89
C LEU A 15 9.13 -9.08 18.93
N LYS A 16 8.63 -10.24 18.50
CA LYS A 16 8.16 -11.31 19.39
C LYS A 16 9.29 -12.24 19.82
N GLU A 17 10.22 -12.52 18.91
CA GLU A 17 11.39 -13.38 19.21
C GLU A 17 12.33 -12.78 20.26
N THR A 18 12.27 -11.46 20.46
CA THR A 18 13.04 -10.75 21.50
C THR A 18 12.43 -10.86 22.90
N GLU A 19 11.12 -11.11 23.03
CA GLU A 19 10.47 -11.38 24.32
C GLU A 19 10.90 -12.75 24.89
N GLU A 20 11.42 -13.67 24.06
CA GLU A 20 11.78 -15.06 24.42
C GLU A 20 13.28 -15.29 24.73
N GLY A 21 14.07 -14.22 24.93
CA GLY A 21 15.38 -14.34 25.61
C GLY A 21 16.61 -14.64 24.74
N ARG A 22 16.60 -14.37 23.43
CA ARG A 22 17.79 -14.52 22.55
C ARG A 22 18.49 -13.17 22.24
N GLY A 23 19.04 -12.52 23.27
CA GLY A 23 19.86 -11.30 23.13
C GLY A 23 19.06 -10.08 22.63
N SER A 24 19.10 -8.95 23.35
CA SER A 24 18.21 -7.81 23.08
C SER A 24 18.57 -7.06 21.80
N LYS A 25 18.14 -7.61 20.65
CA LYS A 25 18.23 -6.94 19.35
C LYS A 25 17.15 -5.85 19.19
N VAL A 26 16.12 -5.94 20.02
CA VAL A 26 15.08 -4.94 20.24
C VAL A 26 15.02 -4.74 21.75
N GLU A 27 15.13 -3.50 22.19
CA GLU A 27 15.06 -3.10 23.59
C GLU A 27 13.82 -2.25 23.79
N GLU A 28 12.95 -2.67 24.71
CA GLU A 28 11.88 -1.83 25.21
C GLU A 28 12.36 -1.12 26.46
N ASP A 29 12.36 0.21 26.42
CA ASP A 29 12.60 1.01 27.60
C ASP A 29 11.39 0.87 28.53
N HIS A 30 11.57 0.18 29.66
CA HIS A 30 10.49 -0.10 30.61
C HIS A 30 9.93 1.15 31.29
N GLU A 31 10.66 2.27 31.31
CA GLU A 31 10.16 3.53 31.87
C GLU A 31 9.30 4.28 30.87
N THR A 32 9.70 4.26 29.59
CA THR A 32 9.06 5.05 28.55
C THR A 32 8.20 4.24 27.59
N GLY A 33 8.20 2.91 27.62
CA GLY A 33 7.50 2.05 26.64
C GLY A 33 8.01 2.18 25.19
N MET A 34 9.16 2.84 25.02
CA MET A 34 9.76 3.10 23.71
C MET A 34 10.55 1.89 23.25
N ILE A 35 10.44 1.58 21.97
CA ILE A 35 11.21 0.53 21.31
C ILE A 35 12.44 1.14 20.64
N ARG A 36 13.60 0.57 20.96
CA ARG A 36 14.87 0.80 20.27
C ARG A 36 15.31 -0.47 19.59
N ILE A 37 15.69 -0.37 18.33
CA ILE A 37 16.16 -1.52 17.56
C ILE A 37 17.66 -1.34 17.35
N ALA A 38 18.44 -2.36 17.70
CA ALA A 38 19.88 -2.32 17.52
C ALA A 38 20.23 -2.09 16.03
N PRO A 39 21.13 -1.15 15.70
CA PRO A 39 21.49 -0.86 14.30
C PRO A 39 21.94 -2.09 13.50
N ASP A 40 22.71 -2.98 14.11
CA ASP A 40 23.16 -4.23 13.47
C ASP A 40 21.99 -5.18 13.17
N TYR A 41 20.94 -5.16 14.00
CA TYR A 41 19.76 -5.95 13.75
C TYR A 41 18.89 -5.37 12.65
N LEU A 42 18.73 -4.04 12.60
CA LEU A 42 18.08 -3.38 11.47
C LEU A 42 18.77 -3.75 10.16
N ARG A 43 20.11 -3.78 10.13
CA ARG A 43 20.87 -4.19 8.95
C ARG A 43 20.55 -5.63 8.52
N ILE A 44 20.37 -6.56 9.47
CA ILE A 44 19.96 -7.94 9.18
C ILE A 44 18.53 -7.98 8.63
N LEU A 45 17.61 -7.22 9.21
CA LEU A 45 16.20 -7.18 8.77
C LEU A 45 16.04 -6.54 7.38
N GLN A 46 16.99 -5.69 7.00
CA GLN A 46 17.05 -4.99 5.72
C GLN A 46 17.85 -5.76 4.65
N ASP A 47 18.48 -6.88 5.01
CA ASP A 47 19.52 -7.47 4.16
C ASP A 47 18.96 -7.87 2.79
N ASN A 48 19.68 -7.44 1.75
CA ASN A 48 19.30 -7.59 0.35
C ASN A 48 17.94 -6.96 -0.03
N PHE A 49 17.46 -5.93 0.68
CA PHE A 49 16.37 -5.08 0.17
C PHE A 49 16.96 -3.92 -0.63
N ASN A 50 16.75 -3.89 -1.94
CA ASN A 50 17.20 -2.81 -2.78
C ASN A 50 16.01 -2.08 -3.40
N PRO A 51 15.59 -0.94 -2.80
CA PRO A 51 14.44 -0.19 -3.30
C PRO A 51 14.62 0.35 -4.74
N GLU A 52 15.85 0.36 -5.25
CA GLU A 52 16.20 0.89 -6.57
C GLU A 52 16.51 -0.21 -7.61
N ALA A 53 16.61 -1.49 -7.24
CA ALA A 53 16.91 -2.60 -8.17
C ALA A 53 15.79 -2.93 -9.16
N TYR A 54 14.69 -2.19 -9.10
CA TYR A 54 13.54 -2.29 -9.99
C TYR A 54 13.93 -1.87 -11.40
N HIS A 55 14.45 -2.79 -12.23
CA HIS A 55 14.19 -2.78 -13.67
C HIS A 55 14.54 -4.08 -14.42
N GLU A 56 15.41 -4.97 -13.92
CA GLU A 56 15.95 -6.05 -14.78
C GLU A 56 15.92 -7.48 -14.21
N ALA A 57 15.67 -7.70 -12.92
CA ALA A 57 15.76 -9.03 -12.32
C ALA A 57 14.62 -9.35 -11.34
N GLY A 58 13.42 -9.58 -11.87
CA GLY A 58 12.43 -10.55 -11.36
C GLY A 58 11.86 -10.51 -9.93
N GLU A 59 12.49 -9.90 -8.93
CA GLU A 59 12.18 -10.23 -7.53
C GLU A 59 12.36 -9.01 -6.61
N GLU A 60 11.28 -8.28 -6.31
CA GLU A 60 11.07 -7.57 -5.03
C GLU A 60 9.65 -6.96 -4.92
N TYR A 61 8.62 -7.65 -5.42
CA TYR A 61 7.24 -7.19 -5.26
C TYR A 61 6.81 -7.25 -3.79
N LEU A 62 6.14 -6.20 -3.30
CA LEU A 62 5.47 -6.22 -1.98
C LEU A 62 4.16 -7.00 -2.03
N GLY A 63 3.51 -6.95 -3.18
CA GLY A 63 2.33 -7.72 -3.54
C GLY A 63 2.20 -7.77 -5.05
N ARG A 64 1.29 -8.61 -5.54
CA ARG A 64 0.90 -8.60 -6.94
C ARG A 64 -0.57 -8.97 -7.11
N TYR A 65 -1.17 -8.39 -8.12
CA TYR A 65 -2.42 -8.82 -8.68
C TYR A 65 -2.19 -9.80 -9.85
N LEU A 66 -2.81 -10.98 -9.76
CA LEU A 66 -2.89 -11.95 -10.85
C LEU A 66 -4.20 -11.75 -11.64
N PRO A 67 -4.13 -11.45 -12.96
CA PRO A 67 -5.30 -11.18 -13.79
C PRO A 67 -6.37 -12.29 -13.78
N MET A 68 -7.61 -11.92 -14.08
CA MET A 68 -8.78 -12.79 -14.07
C MET A 68 -8.73 -13.85 -15.20
N GLN A 69 -8.01 -14.94 -14.99
CA GLN A 69 -8.17 -16.17 -15.79
C GLN A 69 -9.13 -17.16 -15.11
N SER A 70 -9.23 -17.17 -13.76
CA SER A 70 -10.34 -17.71 -12.92
C SER A 70 -9.90 -17.95 -11.46
N PRO A 71 -10.40 -17.23 -10.42
CA PRO A 71 -10.68 -15.79 -10.33
C PRO A 71 -9.38 -14.96 -10.17
N GLY A 72 -9.47 -13.63 -10.35
CA GLY A 72 -8.33 -12.73 -10.08
C GLY A 72 -7.90 -12.81 -8.61
N THR A 73 -6.59 -12.86 -8.36
CA THR A 73 -6.00 -13.13 -7.04
C THR A 73 -5.06 -12.01 -6.63
N ILE A 74 -5.16 -11.55 -5.38
CA ILE A 74 -4.13 -10.67 -4.79
C ILE A 74 -3.23 -11.55 -3.93
N GLU A 75 -1.94 -11.41 -4.16
CA GLU A 75 -0.88 -12.02 -3.38
C GLU A 75 -0.11 -10.94 -2.64
N LEU A 76 0.18 -11.19 -1.37
CA LEU A 76 1.06 -10.34 -0.56
C LEU A 76 2.29 -11.17 -0.19
N TYR A 77 3.47 -10.58 -0.31
CA TYR A 77 4.74 -11.26 -0.03
C TYR A 77 5.23 -10.86 1.36
N GLY A 78 4.91 -11.67 2.36
CA GLY A 78 5.13 -11.28 3.76
C GLY A 78 6.59 -11.00 4.11
N SER A 79 7.52 -11.75 3.52
CA SER A 79 8.97 -11.50 3.67
C SER A 79 9.41 -10.16 3.08
N GLN A 80 8.90 -9.79 1.90
CA GLN A 80 9.24 -8.52 1.24
C GLN A 80 8.59 -7.33 1.95
N LEU A 81 7.34 -7.49 2.41
CA LEU A 81 6.67 -6.51 3.24
C LEU A 81 7.43 -6.25 4.55
N SER A 82 7.98 -7.31 5.16
CA SER A 82 8.79 -7.21 6.38
C SER A 82 10.10 -6.44 6.12
N LYS A 83 10.85 -6.81 5.08
CA LYS A 83 12.08 -6.10 4.68
C LYS A 83 11.82 -4.62 4.39
N PHE A 84 10.80 -4.32 3.60
CA PHE A 84 10.39 -2.96 3.27
C PHE A 84 9.99 -2.16 4.51
N PHE A 85 9.20 -2.76 5.42
CA PHE A 85 8.83 -2.12 6.68
C PHE A 85 10.06 -1.77 7.53
N TRP A 86 10.95 -2.73 7.76
CA TRP A 86 12.14 -2.53 8.59
C TRP A 86 13.18 -1.61 7.94
N PHE A 87 13.20 -1.53 6.61
CA PHE A 87 13.95 -0.51 5.88
C PHE A 87 13.49 0.90 6.23
N ILE A 88 12.19 1.19 6.15
CA ILE A 88 11.67 2.53 6.49
C ILE A 88 11.84 2.84 7.98
N VAL A 89 11.55 1.88 8.86
CA VAL A 89 11.78 2.05 10.31
C VAL A 89 13.23 2.39 10.60
N GLY A 90 14.18 1.68 9.99
CA GLY A 90 15.60 1.98 10.18
C GLY A 90 16.02 3.35 9.66
N GLN A 91 15.48 3.79 8.51
CA GLN A 91 15.71 5.16 8.02
C GLN A 91 15.22 6.21 9.01
N LEU A 92 13.99 6.07 9.49
CA LEU A 92 13.41 7.01 10.45
C LEU A 92 14.14 6.99 11.81
N GLN A 93 14.57 5.81 12.28
CA GLN A 93 15.37 5.73 13.51
C GLN A 93 16.72 6.45 13.34
N SER A 94 17.35 6.31 12.17
CA SER A 94 18.63 6.98 11.87
C SER A 94 18.52 8.51 11.83
N THR A 95 17.32 9.04 11.57
CA THR A 95 17.03 10.48 11.61
C THR A 95 16.46 10.93 12.97
N GLY A 96 16.50 10.08 14.00
CA GLY A 96 16.15 10.43 15.37
C GLY A 96 14.70 10.17 15.77
N HIS A 97 13.89 9.51 14.93
CA HIS A 97 12.55 9.10 15.36
C HIS A 97 12.64 7.92 16.34
N SER A 98 11.82 7.98 17.39
CA SER A 98 11.60 6.89 18.34
C SER A 98 10.19 6.33 18.16
N PHE A 99 9.99 5.06 18.48
CA PHE A 99 8.73 4.36 18.21
C PHE A 99 8.16 3.76 19.49
N TRP A 100 6.87 3.92 19.69
CA TRP A 100 6.13 3.09 20.63
C TRP A 100 5.78 1.74 19.98
N LYS A 101 5.54 0.70 20.77
CA LYS A 101 5.06 -0.60 20.26
C LYS A 101 3.81 -0.45 19.39
N SER A 102 2.88 0.39 19.84
CA SER A 102 1.64 0.71 19.13
C SER A 102 1.88 1.45 17.80
N ASP A 103 2.92 2.27 17.70
CA ASP A 103 3.31 2.88 16.42
C ASP A 103 3.80 1.82 15.45
N LEU A 104 4.70 0.91 15.86
CA LEU A 104 5.21 -0.15 14.99
C LEU A 104 4.08 -1.07 14.50
N GLU A 105 3.12 -1.39 15.38
CA GLU A 105 1.92 -2.14 14.99
C GLU A 105 1.09 -1.40 13.94
N GLY A 106 0.84 -0.09 14.15
CA GLY A 106 0.09 0.73 13.19
C GLY A 106 0.82 0.92 11.87
N LEU A 107 2.14 1.11 11.89
CA LEU A 107 2.97 1.20 10.70
C LEU A 107 3.00 -0.12 9.92
N ALA A 108 2.98 -1.27 10.60
CA ALA A 108 2.86 -2.58 9.94
C ALA A 108 1.49 -2.73 9.24
N HIS A 109 0.41 -2.27 9.89
CA HIS A 109 -0.90 -2.19 9.24
C HIS A 109 -0.86 -1.28 8.01
N LEU A 110 -0.24 -0.11 8.11
CA LEU A 110 -0.08 0.83 7.00
C LEU A 110 0.65 0.17 5.83
N THR A 111 1.79 -0.48 6.06
CA THR A 111 2.58 -1.17 5.02
C THR A 111 1.77 -2.22 4.26
N VAL A 112 1.00 -3.04 5.00
CA VAL A 112 0.17 -4.09 4.40
C VAL A 112 -1.01 -3.48 3.67
N TYR A 113 -1.73 -2.56 4.30
CA TYR A 113 -2.93 -1.95 3.71
C TYR A 113 -2.60 -1.15 2.47
N LYS A 114 -1.50 -0.36 2.46
CA LYS A 114 -1.12 0.39 1.27
C LYS A 114 -0.90 -0.53 0.07
N THR A 115 -0.28 -1.68 0.30
CA THR A 115 0.08 -2.62 -0.76
C THR A 115 -1.19 -3.33 -1.23
N TRP A 116 -2.02 -3.76 -0.30
CA TRP A 116 -3.27 -4.41 -0.62
C TRP A 116 -4.26 -3.48 -1.36
N PHE A 117 -4.41 -2.22 -0.96
CA PHE A 117 -5.24 -1.24 -1.68
C PHE A 117 -4.72 -0.99 -3.10
N HIS A 118 -3.39 -0.92 -3.28
CA HIS A 118 -2.74 -0.77 -4.59
C HIS A 118 -3.10 -1.95 -5.51
N GLU A 119 -2.89 -3.19 -5.04
CA GLU A 119 -3.24 -4.38 -5.82
C GLU A 119 -4.74 -4.53 -6.05
N HIS A 120 -5.57 -4.00 -5.13
CA HIS A 120 -7.01 -3.95 -5.32
C HIS A 120 -7.42 -3.01 -6.44
N PHE A 121 -6.69 -1.91 -6.64
CA PHE A 121 -6.91 -1.05 -7.78
C PHE A 121 -6.62 -1.77 -9.11
N HIS A 122 -5.54 -2.55 -9.19
CA HIS A 122 -5.26 -3.35 -10.39
C HIS A 122 -6.34 -4.38 -10.69
N LEU A 123 -6.89 -5.04 -9.66
CA LEU A 123 -8.08 -5.89 -9.83
C LEU A 123 -9.26 -5.10 -10.41
N PHE A 124 -9.53 -3.92 -9.87
CA PHE A 124 -10.59 -3.06 -10.39
C PHE A 124 -10.34 -2.71 -11.86
N SER A 125 -9.09 -2.35 -12.22
CA SER A 125 -8.70 -2.05 -13.59
C SER A 125 -8.98 -3.22 -14.53
N ASP A 126 -8.67 -4.44 -14.08
CA ASP A 126 -8.92 -5.67 -14.84
C ASP A 126 -10.41 -5.98 -14.98
N ILE A 127 -11.22 -5.81 -13.92
CA ILE A 127 -12.69 -5.94 -14.00
C ILE A 127 -13.27 -4.94 -15.01
N GLN A 128 -12.89 -3.67 -14.90
CA GLN A 128 -13.34 -2.64 -15.85
C GLN A 128 -12.92 -2.98 -17.27
N SER A 129 -11.79 -3.64 -17.45
CA SER A 129 -11.35 -4.10 -18.76
C SER A 129 -12.31 -5.06 -19.43
N HIS A 130 -12.87 -5.97 -18.65
CA HIS A 130 -13.84 -6.96 -19.10
C HIS A 130 -15.24 -6.35 -19.29
N LEU A 131 -15.61 -5.37 -18.47
CA LEU A 131 -16.94 -4.73 -18.52
C LEU A 131 -17.06 -3.69 -19.65
N ILE A 132 -16.06 -2.82 -19.81
CA ILE A 132 -16.20 -1.62 -20.64
C ILE A 132 -15.78 -1.88 -22.11
N GLN A 133 -15.18 -3.04 -22.43
CA GLN A 133 -14.61 -3.32 -23.76
C GLN A 133 -13.89 -2.08 -24.32
N SER A 134 -13.06 -1.43 -23.48
CA SER A 134 -12.41 -0.18 -23.87
C SER A 134 -11.64 -0.44 -25.16
N SER A 135 -11.79 0.42 -26.17
CA SER A 135 -10.97 0.38 -27.37
C SER A 135 -9.50 0.29 -26.95
N SER A 136 -8.87 -0.82 -27.32
CA SER A 136 -7.64 -1.42 -26.77
C SER A 136 -6.35 -0.59 -26.92
N GLY A 137 -6.46 0.71 -27.20
CA GLY A 137 -5.33 1.58 -27.56
C GLY A 137 -4.81 2.55 -26.49
N SER A 138 -5.41 2.68 -25.30
CA SER A 138 -5.14 3.84 -24.41
C SER A 138 -4.88 3.54 -22.93
N ARG A 139 -4.68 2.29 -22.49
CA ARG A 139 -4.31 2.04 -21.08
C ARG A 139 -2.83 2.22 -20.88
N SER A 140 -2.46 3.43 -20.48
CA SER A 140 -1.09 3.73 -20.04
C SER A 140 -0.83 3.03 -18.72
N ARG A 141 0.09 2.05 -18.72
CA ARG A 141 0.55 1.40 -17.48
C ARG A 141 1.05 2.42 -16.45
N ILE A 142 1.72 3.49 -16.92
CA ILE A 142 2.20 4.57 -16.05
C ILE A 142 1.02 5.27 -15.35
N LEU A 143 -0.05 5.55 -16.08
CA LEU A 143 -1.26 6.15 -15.50
C LEU A 143 -1.94 5.20 -14.51
N GLU A 144 -2.01 3.91 -14.84
CA GLU A 144 -2.60 2.91 -13.95
C GLU A 144 -1.87 2.83 -12.60
N GLU A 145 -0.54 2.76 -12.61
CA GLU A 145 0.28 2.73 -11.39
C GLU A 145 0.13 4.03 -10.58
N ALA A 146 0.05 5.19 -11.25
CA ALA A 146 -0.19 6.47 -10.58
C ALA A 146 -1.54 6.50 -9.86
N LEU A 147 -2.60 6.02 -10.53
CA LEU A 147 -3.94 5.93 -9.96
C LEU A 147 -4.04 4.87 -8.85
N ALA A 148 -3.36 3.72 -9.00
CA ALA A 148 -3.28 2.69 -7.97
C ALA A 148 -2.62 3.23 -6.69
N THR A 149 -1.51 3.96 -6.85
CA THR A 149 -0.80 4.59 -5.74
C THR A 149 -1.65 5.68 -5.08
N ALA A 150 -2.31 6.54 -5.88
CA ALA A 150 -3.19 7.58 -5.38
C ALA A 150 -4.40 7.00 -4.62
N TYR A 151 -5.01 5.94 -5.17
CA TYR A 151 -6.09 5.22 -4.50
C TYR A 151 -5.64 4.67 -3.15
N SER A 152 -4.49 3.99 -3.12
CA SER A 152 -3.88 3.47 -1.90
C SER A 152 -3.65 4.57 -0.85
N TYR A 153 -3.03 5.68 -1.24
CA TYR A 153 -2.82 6.85 -0.39
C TYR A 153 -4.15 7.37 0.19
N ARG A 154 -5.16 7.56 -0.66
CA ARG A 154 -6.49 8.06 -0.25
C ARG A 154 -7.16 7.13 0.76
N GLN A 155 -7.08 5.81 0.58
CA GLN A 155 -7.62 4.86 1.55
C GLN A 155 -6.88 4.88 2.88
N ILE A 156 -5.54 4.97 2.86
CA ILE A 156 -4.76 5.14 4.09
C ILE A 156 -5.13 6.44 4.82
N MET A 157 -5.31 7.54 4.10
CA MET A 157 -5.74 8.82 4.68
C MET A 157 -7.16 8.76 5.27
N ARG A 158 -8.08 8.00 4.66
CA ARG A 158 -9.41 7.73 5.23
C ARG A 158 -9.32 6.93 6.52
N GLU A 159 -8.47 5.90 6.58
CA GLU A 159 -8.23 5.13 7.80
C GLU A 159 -7.57 5.99 8.88
N ARG A 160 -6.64 6.87 8.49
CA ARG A 160 -5.99 7.84 9.37
C ARG A 160 -6.99 8.82 10.00
N GLY A 161 -7.99 9.28 9.24
CA GLY A 161 -9.03 10.20 9.73
C GLY A 161 -9.95 9.57 10.79
N LYS A 162 -9.93 8.25 10.96
CA LYS A 162 -10.73 7.52 11.95
C LYS A 162 -9.87 7.19 13.17
N TRP A 163 -9.98 7.98 14.24
CA TRP A 163 -9.17 7.81 15.46
C TRP A 163 -9.27 6.41 16.12
N GLN A 164 -10.34 5.67 15.82
CA GLN A 164 -10.58 4.32 16.35
C GLN A 164 -9.76 3.23 15.66
N THR A 165 -9.19 3.51 14.48
CA THR A 165 -8.42 2.51 13.71
C THR A 165 -7.00 2.40 14.26
N VAL A 166 -6.29 1.32 13.93
CA VAL A 166 -4.87 1.18 14.30
C VAL A 166 -4.03 2.26 13.62
N ILE A 167 -4.34 2.59 12.36
CA ILE A 167 -3.65 3.65 11.59
C ILE A 167 -3.96 5.05 12.14
N GLY A 168 -5.18 5.30 12.59
CA GLY A 168 -5.61 6.56 13.21
C GLY A 168 -4.87 6.89 14.51
N ARG A 169 -4.36 5.87 15.20
CA ARG A 169 -3.66 6.00 16.48
C ARG A 169 -2.15 6.21 16.37
N ILE A 170 -1.55 6.03 15.18
CA ILE A 170 -0.10 6.25 14.98
C ILE A 170 0.26 7.70 15.35
N HIS A 171 1.37 7.92 16.02
CA HIS A 171 1.79 9.27 16.33
C HIS A 171 2.09 10.08 15.04
N ALA A 172 1.60 11.33 14.97
CA ALA A 172 1.66 12.14 13.74
C ALA A 172 3.10 12.40 13.25
N SER A 173 4.05 12.56 14.18
CA SER A 173 5.47 12.79 13.85
C SER A 173 6.14 11.60 13.17
N ILE A 174 5.54 10.41 13.22
CA ILE A 174 6.06 9.18 12.60
C ILE A 174 5.24 8.82 11.38
N PHE A 175 3.90 8.99 11.46
CA PHE A 175 2.99 8.68 10.36
C PHE A 175 3.37 9.38 9.05
N SER A 176 3.52 10.70 9.06
CA SER A 176 3.75 11.46 7.83
C SER A 176 5.09 11.13 7.17
N PRO A 177 6.23 11.08 7.90
CA PRO A 177 7.49 10.64 7.31
C PRO A 177 7.44 9.20 6.78
N PHE A 178 6.84 8.27 7.53
CA PHE A 178 6.74 6.87 7.10
C PHE A 178 5.91 6.75 5.83
N LEU A 179 4.70 7.32 5.82
CA LEU A 179 3.80 7.23 4.66
C LEU A 179 4.46 7.81 3.42
N ARG A 180 5.14 8.96 3.55
CA ARG A 180 5.85 9.60 2.45
C ARG A 180 6.89 8.66 1.83
N ILE A 181 7.78 8.08 2.65
CA ILE A 181 8.77 7.11 2.16
C ILE A 181 8.06 5.88 1.54
N ALA A 182 6.95 5.46 2.13
CA ALA A 182 6.23 4.26 1.71
C ALA A 182 5.50 4.39 0.37
N VAL A 183 5.13 5.61 -0.06
CA VAL A 183 4.45 5.89 -1.33
C VAL A 183 5.36 6.52 -2.39
N ASP A 184 6.45 7.18 -2.00
CA ASP A 184 7.42 7.80 -2.93
C ASP A 184 8.45 6.80 -3.52
N TYR A 185 8.14 5.50 -3.47
CA TYR A 185 8.96 4.43 -4.04
C TYR A 185 9.10 4.61 -5.55
N ARG A 186 10.33 4.72 -6.07
CA ARG A 186 10.67 5.47 -7.31
C ARG A 186 10.50 4.72 -8.64
N SER A 187 9.66 3.70 -8.72
CA SER A 187 9.37 3.03 -10.00
C SER A 187 8.59 3.96 -10.97
N PRO A 188 8.75 3.83 -12.29
CA PRO A 188 7.95 4.59 -13.26
C PRO A 188 6.44 4.33 -13.07
N GLY A 189 5.64 5.40 -12.96
CA GLY A 189 4.21 5.33 -12.63
C GLY A 189 3.88 5.78 -11.21
N TYR A 190 4.67 5.36 -10.22
CA TYR A 190 4.50 5.81 -8.83
C TYR A 190 4.77 7.31 -8.69
N ARG A 191 5.74 7.86 -9.43
CA ARG A 191 6.16 9.28 -9.29
C ARG A 191 5.07 10.33 -9.54
N ASP A 192 4.03 9.98 -10.28
CA ASP A 192 2.98 10.91 -10.67
C ASP A 192 1.70 10.76 -9.84
N TRP A 193 1.71 9.94 -8.79
CA TRP A 193 0.54 9.68 -7.94
C TRP A 193 -0.07 10.94 -7.35
N SER A 194 0.77 11.90 -6.96
CA SER A 194 0.36 13.16 -6.31
C SER A 194 -0.43 14.08 -7.24
N ARG A 195 -0.46 13.81 -8.55
CA ARG A 195 -1.34 14.53 -9.49
C ARG A 195 -2.80 14.08 -9.38
N TYR A 196 -3.08 13.00 -8.66
CA TYR A 196 -4.39 12.37 -8.53
C TYR A 196 -4.80 12.18 -7.07
N ASP A 197 -4.21 12.94 -6.13
CA ASP A 197 -4.47 12.79 -4.70
C ASP A 197 -5.81 13.38 -4.26
N ASP A 198 -6.29 14.43 -4.94
CA ASP A 198 -7.61 15.03 -4.74
C ASP A 198 -8.75 14.32 -5.52
N ASP A 199 -9.99 14.53 -5.07
CA ASP A 199 -11.18 13.84 -5.60
C ASP A 199 -11.43 14.13 -7.09
N VAL A 200 -11.23 15.39 -7.51
CA VAL A 200 -11.50 15.83 -8.87
C VAL A 200 -10.45 15.24 -9.81
N SER A 201 -9.17 15.35 -9.44
CA SER A 201 -8.10 14.81 -10.27
C SER A 201 -8.16 13.28 -10.34
N PHE A 202 -8.46 12.60 -9.23
CA PHE A 202 -8.61 11.14 -9.21
C PHE A 202 -9.75 10.68 -10.13
N THR A 203 -10.95 11.26 -10.01
CA THR A 203 -12.11 10.90 -10.83
C THR A 203 -11.85 11.14 -12.33
N ASN A 204 -11.28 12.29 -12.69
CA ASN A 204 -10.87 12.58 -14.07
C ASN A 204 -9.84 11.57 -14.57
N GLY A 205 -8.86 11.21 -13.74
CA GLY A 205 -7.86 10.20 -14.05
C GLY A 205 -8.48 8.84 -14.37
N LEU A 206 -9.50 8.41 -13.61
CA LEU A 206 -10.24 7.17 -13.91
C LEU A 206 -10.95 7.23 -15.25
N VAL A 207 -11.62 8.35 -15.56
CA VAL A 207 -12.32 8.53 -16.86
C VAL A 207 -11.33 8.46 -18.02
N ILE A 208 -10.17 9.11 -17.89
CA ILE A 208 -9.09 9.07 -18.89
C ILE A 208 -8.54 7.65 -19.04
N HIS A 209 -8.26 6.96 -17.92
CA HIS A 209 -7.66 5.63 -17.92
C HIS A 209 -8.57 4.57 -18.54
N PHE A 210 -9.85 4.54 -18.14
CA PHE A 210 -10.80 3.55 -18.66
C PHE A 210 -11.38 3.92 -20.02
N ALA A 211 -11.35 5.22 -20.36
CA ALA A 211 -11.93 5.79 -21.57
C ALA A 211 -13.27 5.14 -21.97
N PRO A 212 -14.31 5.17 -21.10
CA PRO A 212 -15.60 4.57 -21.44
C PRO A 212 -16.17 5.16 -22.72
N VAL A 213 -16.79 4.32 -23.56
CA VAL A 213 -17.38 4.78 -24.82
C VAL A 213 -18.42 5.87 -24.51
N ARG A 214 -18.29 7.02 -25.17
CA ARG A 214 -19.15 8.21 -24.98
C ARG A 214 -19.05 8.88 -23.60
N ALA A 215 -17.98 8.69 -22.82
CA ALA A 215 -17.81 9.38 -21.53
C ALA A 215 -18.06 10.89 -21.63
N SER A 216 -17.42 11.59 -22.58
CA SER A 216 -17.61 13.04 -22.76
C SER A 216 -19.04 13.44 -23.15
N TRP A 217 -19.76 12.59 -23.89
CA TRP A 217 -21.18 12.84 -24.21
C TRP A 217 -22.07 12.61 -22.98
N LEU A 218 -21.79 11.59 -22.17
CA LEU A 218 -22.51 11.35 -20.92
C LEU A 218 -22.31 12.51 -19.94
N GLU A 219 -21.07 12.95 -19.76
CA GLU A 219 -20.73 14.07 -18.89
C GLU A 219 -21.35 15.38 -19.35
N SER A 220 -21.37 15.66 -20.67
CA SER A 220 -22.05 16.86 -21.19
C SER A 220 -23.58 16.84 -21.02
N ASN A 221 -24.15 15.67 -20.74
CA ASN A 221 -25.56 15.49 -20.39
C ASN A 221 -25.80 15.34 -18.87
N GLY A 222 -24.81 15.70 -18.04
CA GLY A 222 -24.93 15.73 -16.58
C GLY A 222 -24.80 14.36 -15.90
N VAL A 223 -24.30 13.34 -16.59
CA VAL A 223 -24.01 12.02 -15.99
C VAL A 223 -22.60 12.04 -15.37
N PRO A 224 -22.45 11.83 -14.05
CA PRO A 224 -21.15 11.92 -13.37
C PRO A 224 -20.35 10.61 -13.53
N VAL A 225 -19.80 10.38 -14.73
CA VAL A 225 -19.11 9.11 -15.07
C VAL A 225 -17.97 8.78 -14.10
N GLY A 226 -17.15 9.78 -13.73
CA GLY A 226 -16.06 9.60 -12.77
C GLY A 226 -16.54 9.13 -11.39
N GLU A 227 -17.61 9.71 -10.86
CA GLU A 227 -18.19 9.31 -9.57
C GLU A 227 -18.76 7.89 -9.63
N MET A 228 -19.38 7.51 -10.74
CA MET A 228 -19.87 6.15 -10.95
C MET A 228 -18.72 5.13 -10.93
N LEU A 229 -17.58 5.44 -11.54
CA LEU A 229 -16.39 4.59 -11.50
C LEU A 229 -15.83 4.45 -10.08
N VAL A 230 -15.79 5.55 -9.30
CA VAL A 230 -15.39 5.51 -7.89
C VAL A 230 -16.35 4.63 -7.08
N ALA A 231 -17.66 4.79 -7.25
CA ALA A 231 -18.66 3.98 -6.54
C ALA A 231 -18.52 2.47 -6.87
N GLN A 232 -18.18 2.13 -8.12
CA GLN A 232 -17.91 0.75 -8.51
C GLN A 232 -16.66 0.19 -7.84
N LEU A 233 -15.57 0.97 -7.77
CA LEU A 233 -14.33 0.60 -7.09
C LEU A 233 -14.60 0.29 -5.60
N GLU A 234 -15.33 1.15 -4.90
CA GLU A 234 -15.72 0.96 -3.50
C GLU A 234 -16.65 -0.25 -3.31
N THR A 235 -17.52 -0.53 -4.29
CA THR A 235 -18.42 -1.70 -4.23
C THR A 235 -17.65 -3.01 -4.39
N ILE A 236 -16.73 -3.08 -5.35
CA ILE A 236 -15.90 -4.27 -5.58
C ILE A 236 -15.04 -4.55 -4.34
N PHE A 237 -14.56 -3.48 -3.70
CA PHE A 237 -13.86 -3.54 -2.43
C PHE A 237 -14.67 -4.22 -1.32
N ALA A 238 -15.94 -3.87 -1.17
CA ALA A 238 -16.78 -4.39 -0.10
C ALA A 238 -17.16 -5.89 -0.25
N VAL A 239 -17.17 -6.42 -1.48
CA VAL A 239 -17.79 -7.72 -1.78
C VAL A 239 -16.78 -8.89 -1.82
N ARG A 240 -15.48 -8.62 -1.82
CA ARG A 240 -14.47 -9.65 -2.16
C ARG A 240 -14.17 -10.64 -1.03
N LYS A 241 -13.93 -11.91 -1.41
CA LYS A 241 -13.76 -13.07 -0.52
C LYS A 241 -12.50 -13.94 -0.73
N ARG A 242 -11.62 -13.66 -1.70
CA ARG A 242 -10.42 -14.52 -1.98
C ARG A 242 -9.12 -13.72 -2.06
N GLU A 243 -8.19 -14.08 -1.19
CA GLU A 243 -6.87 -13.46 -1.02
C GLU A 243 -5.89 -14.55 -0.55
N VAL A 244 -4.64 -14.55 -1.02
CA VAL A 244 -3.63 -15.58 -0.70
C VAL A 244 -2.34 -14.94 -0.21
N LEU A 245 -1.84 -15.35 0.95
CA LEU A 245 -0.51 -14.93 1.43
C LEU A 245 0.54 -15.88 0.88
N ILE A 246 1.67 -15.34 0.41
CA ILE A 246 2.84 -16.10 -0.01
C ILE A 246 4.04 -15.76 0.88
#